data_AF-A0A173L1X0-F1
#
_entry.id   AF-A0A173L1X0-F1
#
_cell.length_a   1.000
_cell.length_b   1.000
_cell.length_c   1.000
_cell.angle_alpha   90.00
_cell.angle_beta   90.00
_cell.angle_gamma   90.00
#
_symmetry.space_group_name_H-M   'P 1'
#
loop_
_entity.id
_entity.type
_entity.pdbx_description
1 polymer ?
#
loop_
_entity_poly.entity_id
_entity_poly.type
_entity_poly.pdbx_seq_one_letter_code
_entity_poly.pdbx_strand_id
1 'polypeptide(L)' 'MCNRAQRGDIQKELTLFGAKKGARFNEGPLQIHPAQPGTVIRLQDGERVLEQMT' A
#
# COMPACT_ATOMS: atom_id res chain seq x y z
N MET A 1 -6.85 19.33 6.24
CA MET A 1 -6.67 18.61 4.97
C MET A 1 -5.30 17.95 4.98
N CYS A 2 -5.23 16.62 4.92
CA CYS A 2 -3.96 15.90 4.90
C CYS A 2 -3.57 15.61 3.45
N ASN A 3 -2.49 16.25 2.97
CA ASN A 3 -1.97 16.10 1.60
C ASN A 3 -0.55 15.51 1.60
N ARG A 4 -0.14 14.90 2.71
CA ARG A 4 1.17 14.26 2.88
C ARG A 4 1.04 13.11 3.88
N ALA A 5 1.40 11.92 3.46
CA ALA A 5 1.48 10.75 4.33
C ALA A 5 2.88 10.14 4.27
N GLN A 6 3.31 9.56 5.39
CA GLN A 6 4.48 8.68 5.40
C GLN A 6 3.99 7.25 5.13
N ARG A 7 4.65 6.58 4.20
CA ARG A 7 4.38 5.17 3.89
C ARG A 7 4.61 4.31 5.15
N GLY A 8 3.70 3.38 5.39
CA GLY A 8 3.85 2.41 6.46
C GLY A 8 4.94 1.38 6.17
N ASP A 9 5.35 0.68 7.23
CA ASP A 9 6.24 -0.47 7.11
C ASP A 9 5.47 -1.65 6.48
N ILE A 10 5.99 -2.16 5.36
CA ILE A 10 5.29 -3.19 4.58
C ILE A 10 5.06 -4.45 5.41
N GLN A 11 6.06 -4.89 6.18
CA GLN A 11 5.93 -6.15 6.93
C GLN A 11 4.86 -6.01 8.01
N LYS A 12 4.79 -4.84 8.65
CA LYS A 12 3.71 -4.53 9.59
C LYS A 12 2.36 -4.50 8.89
N GLU A 13 2.23 -3.85 7.74
CA GLU A 13 0.97 -3.78 6.98
C GLU A 13 0.48 -5.17 6.54
N LEU A 14 1.36 -6.00 5.98
CA LEU A 14 1.01 -7.37 5.57
C LEU A 14 0.54 -8.21 6.77
N THR A 15 1.22 -8.08 7.91
CA THR A 15 0.88 -8.83 9.13
C THR A 15 -0.44 -8.34 9.73
N LEU A 16 -0.61 -7.02 9.87
CA LEU A 16 -1.81 -6.40 10.46
C LEU A 16 -3.07 -6.72 9.66
N PHE A 17 -2.98 -6.68 8.33
CA PHE A 17 -4.12 -6.90 7.47
C PHE A 17 -4.24 -8.36 7.00
N GLY A 18 -3.28 -9.24 7.29
CA GLY A 18 -3.25 -10.60 6.74
C GLY A 18 -3.24 -10.57 5.21
N ALA A 19 -2.51 -9.62 4.63
CA ALA A 19 -2.48 -9.38 3.20
C ALA A 19 -1.26 -10.04 2.53
N LYS A 20 -1.37 -10.29 1.24
CA LYS A 20 -0.26 -10.77 0.40
C LYS A 20 0.30 -9.62 -0.43
N LYS A 21 1.59 -9.67 -0.79
CA LYS A 21 2.16 -8.71 -1.75
C LYS A 21 1.55 -8.93 -3.12
N GLY A 22 1.03 -7.87 -3.74
CA GLY A 22 0.59 -7.89 -5.12
C GLY A 22 1.76 -8.06 -6.09
N ALA A 23 1.49 -8.66 -7.25
CA ALA A 23 2.52 -8.98 -8.25
C ALA A 23 3.24 -7.74 -8.82
N ARG A 24 2.59 -6.57 -8.80
CA ARG A 24 3.13 -5.29 -9.30
C ARG A 24 3.49 -4.31 -8.18
N PHE A 25 3.67 -4.81 -6.97
CA PHE A 25 3.99 -3.96 -5.83
C PHE A 25 5.46 -3.52 -5.85
N ASN A 26 5.69 -2.22 -5.92
CA ASN A 26 6.96 -1.59 -5.58
C ASN A 26 6.80 -0.89 -4.22
N GLU A 27 7.88 -0.68 -3.49
CA GLU A 27 7.83 -0.03 -2.19
C GLU A 27 7.69 1.49 -2.31
N GLY A 28 8.24 2.08 -3.39
CA GLY A 28 8.08 3.51 -3.67
C GLY A 28 8.71 4.44 -2.62
N PRO A 29 8.43 5.76 -2.69
CA PRO A 29 9.00 6.75 -1.79
C PRO A 29 8.42 6.65 -0.37
N LEU A 30 9.22 7.07 0.63
CA LEU A 30 8.78 7.11 2.03
C LEU A 30 7.70 8.18 2.28
N GLN A 31 7.72 9.27 1.53
CA GLN A 31 6.69 10.32 1.60
C GLN A 31 5.83 10.25 0.34
N ILE A 32 4.51 10.30 0.54
CA ILE A 32 3.51 10.19 -0.52
C ILE A 32 2.67 11.46 -0.54
N HIS A 33 2.43 11.98 -1.75
CA HIS A 33 1.60 13.14 -2.04
C HIS A 33 0.43 12.78 -2.96
N PRO A 34 -0.61 13.63 -3.07
CA PRO A 34 -1.67 13.45 -4.05
C PRO A 34 -1.13 13.24 -5.47
N ALA A 35 -1.79 12.38 -6.23
CA ALA A 35 -1.40 11.98 -7.59
C ALA A 35 -0.03 11.29 -7.69
N GLN A 36 0.54 10.81 -6.57
CA GLN A 36 1.68 9.90 -6.55
C GLN A 36 1.23 8.48 -6.20
N PRO A 37 1.89 7.43 -6.74
CA PRO A 37 1.62 6.06 -6.36
C PRO A 37 1.78 5.84 -4.85
N GLY A 38 0.69 5.44 -4.19
CA GLY A 38 0.63 5.08 -2.79
C GLY A 38 0.24 3.62 -2.58
N THR A 39 0.54 3.11 -1.39
CA THR A 39 0.18 1.74 -1.01
C THR A 39 -1.29 1.64 -0.63
N VAL A 40 -1.98 0.62 -1.16
CA VAL A 40 -3.38 0.33 -0.85
C VAL A 40 -3.56 -1.16 -0.56
N ILE A 41 -4.44 -1.47 0.40
CA ILE A 41 -4.92 -2.84 0.62
C ILE A 41 -6.23 -3.01 -0.13
N ARG A 42 -6.25 -3.92 -1.10
CA ARG A 42 -7.46 -4.23 -1.88
C ARG A 42 -7.94 -5.65 -1.60
N LEU A 43 -9.24 -5.87 -1.69
CA LEU A 43 -9.83 -7.21 -1.70
C LEU A 43 -9.90 -7.71 -3.15
N GLN A 44 -9.24 -8.81 -3.45
CA GLN A 44 -9.25 -9.46 -4.76
C GLN A 44 -9.44 -10.97 -4.56
N ASP A 45 -10.49 -11.52 -5.18
CA ASP A 45 -10.83 -12.95 -5.11
C ASP A 45 -10.94 -13.49 -3.67
N GLY A 46 -11.39 -12.65 -2.73
CA GLY A 46 -11.52 -12.98 -1.30
C GLY A 46 -10.24 -12.81 -0.49
N GLU A 47 -9.12 -12.48 -1.12
CA GLU A 47 -7.83 -12.24 -0.46
C GLU A 47 -7.51 -10.75 -0.36
N ARG A 48 -6.81 -10.36 0.70
CA ARG A 48 -6.29 -8.99 0.84
C ARG A 48 -4.93 -8.92 0.14
N VAL A 49 -4.78 -7.95 -0.75
CA VAL A 49 -3.57 -7.76 -1.54
C VAL A 49 -3.05 -6.35 -1.34
N LEU A 50 -1.78 -6.24 -0.99
CA LEU A 50 -1.04 -4.98 -0.92
C LEU A 50 -0.59 -4.59 -2.31
N GLU A 51 -1.11 -3.49 -2.84
CA GLU A 51 -0.81 -2.98 -4.18
C GLU A 51 -0.41 -1.51 -4.15
N GLN A 52 0.03 -0.99 -5.30
CA GLN A 52 0.26 0.44 -5.49
C GLN A 52 -0.71 1.02 -6.52
N MET A 53 -1.30 2.17 -6.20
CA MET A 53 -2.21 2.91 -7.06
C MET A 53 -1.94 4.42 -6.95
N THR A 54 -2.27 5.18 -7.99
CA THR A 54 -2.11 6.66 -8.04
C THR A 54 -3.39 7.37 -7.62
#